data_AF-D4AXP8-F1
#
_entry.id   AF-D4AXP8-F1
#
_cell.length_a   1.000
_cell.length_b   1.000
_cell.length_c   1.000
_cell.angle_alpha   90.00
_cell.angle_beta   90.00
_cell.angle_gamma   90.00
#
_symmetry.space_group_name_H-M   'P 1'
#
loop_
_entity.id
_entity.type
_entity.pdbx_description
1 polymer ?
#
loop_
_entity_poly.entity_id
_entity_poly.type
_entity_poly.pdbx_seq_one_letter_code
_entity_poly.pdbx_strand_id
1 'polypeptide(L)'
;MAKPAEFSDKLLGLGMMSAVIALDDHTAHKLPLIPEYHDAVLTERRIFERLGDHDCVVKYIRPEGNGLILERLRYPLRKHLLNLQEDGGPPPHRDEILRWAMQILRGFQHLHSHSVYQFDIGCHNILLDFDNNVKLSDFSGSLIDDGKVEVLPETRSTHPCLIRTKGPMPLEPTVKTELFSIGTVLYEMSTIYKPYHDKGDSEVEKLYLKGLFPDTTGLLLGDIIQKCWTEKYNDTKEVIEDLQQIQPGLNDGTEVQGSKYHGNHTFISGLSTFIFLVSAALVAKQCMHPQVA
;
A
#
# COMPACT_ATOMS: atom_id res chain seq x y z
N MET A 1 -26.89 -14.85 -19.59
CA MET A 1 -27.22 -14.34 -18.24
C MET A 1 -26.11 -14.78 -17.30
N ALA A 2 -25.31 -13.84 -16.80
CA ALA A 2 -24.26 -14.16 -15.83
C ALA A 2 -24.92 -14.65 -14.53
N LYS A 3 -24.40 -15.73 -13.94
CA LYS A 3 -24.81 -16.15 -12.60
C LYS A 3 -24.56 -14.98 -11.63
N PRO A 4 -25.50 -14.64 -10.74
CA PRO A 4 -25.19 -13.79 -9.59
C PRO A 4 -24.05 -14.45 -8.82
N ALA A 5 -23.04 -13.67 -8.41
CA ALA A 5 -21.96 -14.17 -7.58
C ALA A 5 -22.58 -14.78 -6.30
N GLU A 6 -22.36 -16.08 -6.08
CA GLU A 6 -22.74 -16.72 -4.81
C GLU A 6 -21.87 -16.12 -3.70
N PHE A 7 -22.54 -15.45 -2.75
CA PHE A 7 -22.03 -14.81 -1.54
C PHE A 7 -21.44 -15.82 -0.53
N SER A 8 -20.41 -16.62 -0.90
CA SER A 8 -19.95 -17.71 -0.03
C SER A 8 -19.04 -17.29 1.13
N ASP A 9 -18.37 -16.13 1.07
CA ASP A 9 -17.32 -15.87 2.04
C ASP A 9 -17.74 -14.79 3.03
N LYS A 10 -18.61 -15.17 3.97
CA LYS A 10 -18.89 -14.33 5.15
C LYS A 10 -17.62 -14.04 5.94
N LEU A 11 -16.69 -14.99 6.03
CA LEU A 11 -15.39 -14.79 6.68
C LEU A 11 -14.39 -14.25 5.65
N LEU A 12 -13.97 -13.00 5.82
CA LEU A 12 -12.99 -12.33 4.96
C LEU A 12 -11.55 -12.59 5.40
N GLY A 13 -11.34 -12.77 6.71
CA GLY A 13 -10.02 -13.02 7.27
C GLY A 13 -10.11 -13.53 8.71
N LEU A 14 -9.16 -14.37 9.08
CA LEU A 14 -8.99 -14.87 10.43
C LEU A 14 -7.54 -14.61 10.85
N GLY A 15 -7.33 -13.57 11.65
CA GLY A 15 -6.03 -13.20 12.21
C GLY A 15 -5.77 -13.90 13.54
N MET A 16 -4.64 -13.58 14.17
CA MET A 16 -4.30 -14.10 15.49
C MET A 16 -5.25 -13.59 16.58
N MET A 17 -5.67 -12.33 16.49
CA MET A 17 -6.42 -11.64 17.54
C MET A 17 -7.89 -11.39 17.19
N SER A 18 -8.22 -11.38 15.89
CA SER A 18 -9.53 -10.95 15.40
C SER A 18 -9.98 -11.75 14.18
N ALA A 19 -11.30 -11.79 13.99
CA ALA A 19 -11.94 -12.23 12.76
C ALA A 19 -12.51 -11.02 12.02
N VAL A 20 -12.46 -11.05 10.70
CA VAL A 20 -13.07 -10.05 9.83
C VAL A 20 -14.17 -10.72 9.02
N ILE A 21 -15.40 -10.21 9.14
CA ILE A 21 -16.60 -10.78 8.54
C ILE A 21 -17.23 -9.74 7.60
N ALA A 22 -17.63 -10.14 6.40
CA ALA A 22 -18.40 -9.28 5.51
C ALA A 22 -19.80 -9.05 6.09
N LEU A 23 -20.21 -7.78 6.19
CA LEU A 23 -21.60 -7.42 6.50
C LEU A 23 -22.40 -7.25 5.20
N ASP A 24 -21.81 -6.56 4.23
CA ASP A 24 -22.32 -6.35 2.89
C ASP A 24 -21.16 -6.16 1.89
N ASP A 25 -21.44 -5.67 0.69
CA ASP A 25 -20.44 -5.46 -0.37
C ASP A 25 -19.47 -4.30 -0.11
N HIS A 26 -19.77 -3.45 0.87
CA HIS A 26 -19.04 -2.22 1.17
C HIS A 26 -18.46 -2.19 2.58
N THR A 27 -18.93 -3.03 3.49
CA THR A 27 -18.56 -2.99 4.90
C THR A 27 -18.17 -4.37 5.46
N ALA A 28 -17.18 -4.33 6.35
CA ALA A 28 -16.67 -5.48 7.06
C ALA A 28 -16.67 -5.20 8.58
N HIS A 29 -16.98 -6.23 9.36
CA HIS A 29 -16.96 -6.20 10.81
C HIS A 29 -15.73 -6.96 11.32
N LYS A 30 -14.81 -6.24 11.96
CA LYS A 30 -13.66 -6.81 12.67
C LYS A 30 -14.03 -7.01 14.14
N LEU A 31 -13.94 -8.25 14.61
CA LEU A 31 -14.32 -8.67 15.96
C LEU A 31 -13.15 -9.36 16.66
N PRO A 32 -12.93 -9.15 17.96
CA PRO A 32 -11.93 -9.91 18.70
C PRO A 32 -12.34 -11.40 18.73
N LEU A 33 -11.36 -12.30 18.59
CA LEU A 33 -11.64 -13.75 18.58
C LEU A 33 -12.07 -14.27 19.94
N ILE A 34 -11.47 -13.73 20.99
CA ILE A 34 -11.75 -14.04 22.39
C ILE A 34 -11.75 -12.73 23.19
N PRO A 35 -12.43 -12.66 24.34
CA PRO A 35 -12.51 -11.45 25.16
C PRO A 35 -11.14 -10.84 25.53
N GLU A 36 -10.11 -11.66 25.68
CA GLU A 36 -8.75 -11.27 26.04
C GLU A 36 -8.06 -10.42 24.95
N TYR A 37 -8.49 -10.53 23.69
CA TYR A 37 -7.97 -9.72 22.58
C TYR A 37 -8.76 -8.43 22.33
N HIS A 38 -9.68 -8.08 23.23
CA HIS A 38 -10.45 -6.84 23.09
C HIS A 38 -9.56 -5.59 23.08
N ASP A 39 -8.50 -5.56 23.89
CA ASP A 39 -7.58 -4.43 23.98
C ASP A 39 -6.83 -4.14 22.67
N ALA A 40 -6.58 -5.17 21.85
CA ALA A 40 -5.99 -5.01 20.53
C ALA A 40 -6.93 -4.29 19.56
N VAL A 41 -8.22 -4.65 19.59
CA VAL A 41 -9.26 -3.98 18.79
C VAL A 41 -9.47 -2.53 19.26
N LEU A 42 -9.40 -2.27 20.57
CA LEU A 42 -9.43 -0.91 21.12
C LEU A 42 -8.20 -0.09 20.72
N THR A 43 -7.02 -0.72 20.67
CA THR A 43 -5.79 -0.07 20.19
C THR A 43 -5.89 0.30 18.72
N GLU A 44 -6.36 -0.63 17.88
CA GLU A 44 -6.63 -0.37 16.47
C GLU A 44 -7.66 0.74 16.26
N ARG A 45 -8.73 0.77 17.06
CA ARG A 45 -9.70 1.88 17.05
C ARG A 45 -9.05 3.22 17.30
N ARG A 46 -8.22 3.33 18.37
CA ARG A 46 -7.52 4.57 18.71
C ARG A 46 -6.60 5.02 17.58
N ILE A 47 -5.94 4.07 16.91
CA ILE A 47 -5.10 4.35 15.74
C ILE A 47 -5.95 4.90 14.59
N PHE A 48 -7.05 4.26 14.23
CA PHE A 48 -7.93 4.78 13.18
C PHE A 48 -8.47 6.18 13.50
N GLU A 49 -8.92 6.41 14.73
CA GLU A 49 -9.42 7.72 15.18
C GLU A 49 -8.32 8.81 15.14
N ARG A 50 -7.07 8.44 15.44
CA ARG A 50 -5.89 9.32 15.34
C ARG A 50 -5.56 9.66 13.88
N LEU A 51 -5.52 8.65 13.01
CA LEU A 51 -5.11 8.79 11.62
C LEU A 51 -6.15 9.55 10.79
N GLY A 52 -7.44 9.45 11.14
CA GLY A 52 -8.52 9.98 10.31
C GLY A 52 -8.60 9.28 8.94
N ASP A 53 -9.32 9.90 8.01
CA ASP A 53 -9.48 9.38 6.65
C ASP A 53 -8.20 9.65 5.83
N HIS A 54 -7.66 8.58 5.20
CA HIS A 54 -6.53 8.67 4.27
C HIS A 54 -6.66 7.60 3.18
N ASP A 55 -6.41 7.95 1.92
CA ASP A 55 -6.67 7.06 0.76
C ASP A 55 -5.87 5.74 0.80
N CYS A 56 -4.70 5.74 1.44
CA CYS A 56 -3.82 4.57 1.56
C CYS A 56 -3.99 3.79 2.88
N VAL A 57 -5.01 4.10 3.69
CA VAL A 57 -5.33 3.38 4.93
C VAL A 57 -6.78 2.90 4.84
N VAL A 58 -7.05 1.69 5.33
CA VAL A 58 -8.43 1.16 5.39
C VAL A 58 -9.31 2.14 6.15
N LYS A 59 -10.45 2.50 5.56
CA LYS A 59 -11.41 3.41 6.16
C LYS A 59 -12.09 2.76 7.36
N TYR A 60 -11.93 3.38 8.51
CA TYR A 60 -12.75 3.12 9.69
C TYR A 60 -14.07 3.87 9.61
N ILE A 61 -15.18 3.17 9.79
CA ILE A 61 -16.53 3.73 9.65
C ILE A 61 -17.09 4.10 11.02
N ARG A 62 -17.14 3.13 11.96
CA ARG A 62 -17.71 3.32 13.30
C ARG A 62 -17.35 2.15 14.23
N PRO A 63 -17.47 2.32 15.56
CA PRO A 63 -17.44 1.18 16.46
C PRO A 63 -18.74 0.38 16.40
N GLU A 64 -18.68 -0.92 16.68
CA GLU A 64 -19.85 -1.80 16.78
C GLU A 64 -19.62 -2.87 17.87
N GLY A 65 -20.31 -2.75 18.99
CA GLY A 65 -20.11 -3.64 20.14
C GLY A 65 -18.65 -3.60 20.63
N ASN A 66 -18.00 -4.77 20.66
CA ASN A 66 -16.59 -4.92 20.98
C ASN A 66 -15.66 -4.93 19.73
N GLY A 67 -16.23 -4.64 18.55
CA GLY A 67 -15.57 -4.66 17.25
C GLY A 67 -15.58 -3.31 16.53
N LEU A 68 -15.16 -3.34 15.27
CA LEU A 68 -15.03 -2.18 14.37
C LEU A 68 -15.73 -2.47 13.05
N ILE A 69 -16.43 -1.46 12.53
CA ILE A 69 -16.92 -1.47 11.15
C ILE A 69 -15.91 -0.73 10.28
N LEU A 70 -15.42 -1.42 9.26
CA LEU A 70 -14.42 -0.95 8.31
C LEU A 70 -15.00 -1.00 6.90
N GLU A 71 -14.42 -0.27 5.96
CA GLU A 71 -14.69 -0.51 4.53
C GLU A 71 -14.26 -1.94 4.15
N ARG A 72 -15.03 -2.55 3.25
CA ARG A 72 -14.71 -3.85 2.68
C ARG A 72 -13.83 -3.67 1.45
N LEU A 73 -12.67 -4.29 1.47
CA LEU A 73 -11.75 -4.41 0.33
C LEU A 73 -11.81 -5.83 -0.25
N ARG A 74 -11.13 -6.07 -1.38
CA ARG A 74 -11.19 -7.36 -2.08
C ARG A 74 -10.52 -8.47 -1.27
N TYR A 75 -9.20 -8.38 -1.11
CA TYR A 75 -8.39 -9.38 -0.41
C TYR A 75 -6.94 -8.87 -0.19
N PRO A 76 -6.15 -9.52 0.68
CA PRO A 76 -4.75 -9.16 0.90
C PRO A 76 -3.89 -9.25 -0.37
N LEU A 77 -2.97 -8.31 -0.54
CA LEU A 77 -1.98 -8.30 -1.62
C LEU A 77 -1.21 -9.64 -1.69
N ARG A 78 -0.93 -10.26 -0.54
CA ARG A 78 -0.37 -11.62 -0.46
C ARG A 78 -1.16 -12.62 -1.31
N LYS A 79 -2.49 -12.64 -1.16
CA LYS A 79 -3.36 -13.54 -1.91
C LYS A 79 -3.28 -13.27 -3.41
N HIS A 80 -3.16 -11.99 -3.80
CA HIS A 80 -2.94 -11.62 -5.20
C HIS A 80 -1.67 -12.26 -5.76
N LEU A 81 -0.54 -12.07 -5.06
CA LEU A 81 0.76 -12.55 -5.50
C LEU A 81 0.83 -14.08 -5.52
N LEU A 82 0.19 -14.75 -4.55
CA LEU A 82 0.08 -16.21 -4.53
C LEU A 82 -0.71 -16.74 -5.73
N ASN A 83 -1.84 -16.12 -6.09
CA ASN A 83 -2.59 -16.52 -7.27
C ASN A 83 -1.74 -16.42 -8.54
N LEU A 84 -0.94 -15.34 -8.69
CA LEU A 84 -0.01 -15.20 -9.82
C LEU A 84 1.04 -16.31 -9.83
N GLN A 85 1.57 -16.72 -8.68
CA GLN A 85 2.50 -17.85 -8.59
C GLN A 85 1.83 -19.16 -9.02
N GLU A 86 0.64 -19.45 -8.50
CA GLU A 86 -0.10 -20.69 -8.77
C GLU A 86 -0.48 -20.81 -10.25
N ASP A 87 -0.82 -19.69 -10.88
CA ASP A 87 -1.12 -19.60 -12.31
C ASP A 87 0.14 -19.67 -13.19
N GLY A 88 1.35 -19.68 -12.60
CA GLY A 88 2.62 -19.58 -13.33
C GLY A 88 2.78 -18.25 -14.07
N GLY A 89 2.08 -17.21 -13.62
CA GLY A 89 2.07 -15.88 -14.20
C GLY A 89 3.36 -15.10 -13.91
N PRO A 90 3.65 -14.05 -14.70
CA PRO A 90 4.74 -13.14 -14.39
C PRO A 90 4.44 -12.33 -13.11
N PRO A 91 5.46 -11.69 -12.52
CA PRO A 91 5.22 -10.65 -11.54
C PRO A 91 4.30 -9.53 -12.07
N PRO A 92 3.64 -8.77 -11.18
CA PRO A 92 2.80 -7.64 -11.53
C PRO A 92 3.48 -6.66 -12.49
N HIS A 93 2.68 -5.94 -13.29
CA HIS A 93 3.23 -5.00 -14.26
C HIS A 93 3.99 -3.86 -13.56
N ARG A 94 5.01 -3.31 -14.24
CA ARG A 94 5.84 -2.19 -13.74
C ARG A 94 4.99 -1.08 -13.09
N ASP A 95 3.94 -0.65 -13.76
CA ASP A 95 3.11 0.46 -13.30
C ASP A 95 2.26 0.09 -12.07
N GLU A 96 1.91 -1.19 -11.89
CA GLU A 96 1.25 -1.67 -10.67
C GLU A 96 2.23 -1.66 -9.50
N ILE A 97 3.45 -2.19 -9.69
CA ILE A 97 4.50 -2.21 -8.67
C ILE A 97 4.81 -0.80 -8.18
N LEU A 98 5.02 0.15 -9.10
CA LEU A 98 5.32 1.55 -8.75
C LEU A 98 4.15 2.22 -8.02
N ARG A 99 2.92 2.00 -8.49
CA ARG A 99 1.72 2.56 -7.86
C ARG A 99 1.50 2.01 -6.46
N TRP A 100 1.63 0.69 -6.27
CA TRP A 100 1.52 0.07 -4.97
C TRP A 100 2.63 0.51 -4.02
N ALA A 101 3.88 0.56 -4.49
CA ALA A 101 5.00 1.07 -3.71
C ALA A 101 4.72 2.51 -3.22
N MET A 102 4.26 3.40 -4.10
CA MET A 102 3.92 4.77 -3.71
C MET A 102 2.78 4.83 -2.70
N GLN A 103 1.71 4.05 -2.90
CA GLN A 103 0.57 4.02 -1.97
C GLN A 103 0.97 3.50 -0.58
N ILE A 104 1.81 2.45 -0.53
CA ILE A 104 2.35 1.91 0.72
C ILE A 104 3.18 2.98 1.44
N LEU A 105 4.12 3.61 0.72
CA LEU A 105 4.99 4.65 1.29
C LEU A 105 4.20 5.86 1.78
N ARG A 106 3.19 6.32 1.02
CA ARG A 106 2.28 7.39 1.47
C ARG A 106 1.51 7.02 2.73
N GLY A 107 1.03 5.77 2.80
CA GLY A 107 0.39 5.24 4.01
C GLY A 107 1.32 5.32 5.22
N PHE A 108 2.56 4.82 5.10
CA PHE A 108 3.53 4.87 6.20
C PHE A 108 3.98 6.27 6.55
N GLN A 109 4.12 7.17 5.58
CA GLN A 109 4.38 8.58 5.83
C GLN A 109 3.25 9.22 6.66
N HIS A 110 1.99 8.89 6.35
CA HIS A 110 0.84 9.34 7.13
C HIS A 110 0.88 8.80 8.56
N LEU A 111 1.14 7.49 8.75
CA LEU A 111 1.31 6.87 10.07
C LEU A 111 2.39 7.57 10.91
N HIS A 112 3.59 7.74 10.34
CA HIS A 112 4.73 8.36 11.02
C HIS A 112 4.45 9.81 11.42
N SER A 113 3.76 10.58 10.55
CA SER A 113 3.37 11.97 10.87
C SER A 113 2.38 12.07 12.04
N HIS A 114 1.68 10.97 12.38
CA HIS A 114 0.75 10.86 13.50
C HIS A 114 1.34 10.08 14.69
N SER A 115 2.65 9.80 14.70
CA SER A 115 3.33 9.00 15.73
C SER A 115 2.68 7.63 15.95
N VAL A 116 2.35 6.95 14.85
CA VAL A 116 1.86 5.57 14.83
C VAL A 116 2.89 4.69 14.12
N TYR A 117 3.14 3.51 14.68
CA TYR A 117 4.09 2.54 14.12
C TYR A 117 3.42 1.15 14.02
N GLN A 118 3.48 0.53 12.85
CA GLN A 118 2.94 -0.80 12.60
C GLN A 118 4.06 -1.84 12.67
N PHE A 119 3.90 -2.83 13.56
CA PHE A 119 4.97 -3.80 13.77
C PHE A 119 4.88 -5.01 12.82
N ASP A 120 3.67 -5.47 12.51
CA ASP A 120 3.46 -6.60 11.58
C ASP A 120 3.24 -6.12 10.14
N ILE A 121 4.33 -5.70 9.50
CA ILE A 121 4.30 -5.24 8.10
C ILE A 121 4.57 -6.43 7.16
N GLY A 122 3.63 -6.67 6.26
CA GLY A 122 3.77 -7.65 5.19
C GLY A 122 2.61 -7.56 4.20
N CYS A 123 2.74 -8.23 3.05
CA CYS A 123 1.68 -8.26 2.03
C CYS A 123 0.36 -8.86 2.53
N HIS A 124 0.35 -9.54 3.68
CA HIS A 124 -0.86 -10.06 4.32
C HIS A 124 -1.70 -8.98 5.02
N ASN A 125 -1.08 -7.87 5.43
CA ASN A 125 -1.76 -6.72 6.07
C ASN A 125 -1.92 -5.51 5.13
N ILE A 126 -1.63 -5.69 3.84
CA ILE A 126 -1.87 -4.71 2.78
C ILE A 126 -3.01 -5.25 1.92
N LEU A 127 -4.12 -4.53 1.80
CA LEU A 127 -5.32 -5.00 1.12
C LEU A 127 -5.51 -4.31 -0.22
N LEU A 128 -5.99 -5.04 -1.22
CA LEU A 128 -6.37 -4.48 -2.52
C LEU A 128 -7.83 -4.05 -2.53
N ASP A 129 -8.09 -2.82 -2.99
CA ASP A 129 -9.45 -2.35 -3.31
C ASP A 129 -9.93 -2.87 -4.68
N PHE A 130 -11.14 -2.48 -5.08
CA PHE A 130 -11.75 -2.90 -6.34
C PHE A 130 -11.13 -2.27 -7.59
N ASP A 131 -10.40 -1.16 -7.42
CA ASP A 131 -9.65 -0.45 -8.48
C ASP A 131 -8.16 -0.82 -8.48
N ASN A 132 -7.82 -1.92 -7.80
CA ASN A 132 -6.48 -2.47 -7.71
C ASN A 132 -5.47 -1.55 -7.00
N ASN A 133 -5.91 -0.64 -6.13
CA ASN A 133 -5.04 0.14 -5.24
C ASN A 133 -4.82 -0.60 -3.92
N VAL A 134 -3.72 -0.30 -3.26
CA VAL A 134 -3.39 -0.89 -1.95
C VAL A 134 -3.72 0.06 -0.81
N LYS A 135 -4.22 -0.50 0.28
CA LYS A 135 -4.45 0.19 1.56
C LYS A 135 -3.83 -0.59 2.72
N LEU A 136 -3.21 0.13 3.64
CA LEU A 136 -2.69 -0.42 4.88
C LEU A 136 -3.85 -0.83 5.79
N SER A 137 -3.69 -1.98 6.44
CA SER A 137 -4.71 -2.56 7.33
C SER A 137 -4.05 -3.24 8.54
N ASP A 138 -4.90 -3.68 9.46
CA ASP A 138 -4.54 -4.44 10.65
C ASP A 138 -3.55 -3.75 11.58
N PHE A 139 -4.09 -2.85 12.41
CA PHE A 139 -3.32 -2.15 13.44
C PHE A 139 -3.42 -2.79 14.83
N SER A 140 -3.98 -4.01 14.93
CA SER A 140 -4.21 -4.70 16.21
C SER A 140 -2.92 -4.92 17.03
N GLY A 141 -1.77 -5.04 16.36
CA GLY A 141 -0.45 -5.19 17.00
C GLY A 141 0.46 -3.96 16.87
N SER A 142 -0.09 -2.80 16.51
CA SER A 142 0.67 -1.58 16.29
C SER A 142 0.92 -0.80 17.57
N LEU A 143 2.00 -0.03 17.58
CA LEU A 143 2.34 0.86 18.69
C LEU A 143 1.69 2.23 18.49
N ILE A 144 1.05 2.69 19.57
CA ILE A 144 0.48 4.01 19.70
C ILE A 144 0.73 4.52 21.12
N ASP A 145 1.29 5.72 21.26
CA ASP A 145 1.69 6.33 22.54
C ASP A 145 2.60 5.40 23.38
N ASP A 146 2.25 5.15 24.64
CA ASP A 146 2.93 4.26 25.60
C ASP A 146 2.35 2.83 25.60
N GLY A 147 1.66 2.46 24.51
CA GLY A 147 1.09 1.13 24.33
C GLY A 147 2.13 0.00 24.34
N LYS A 148 1.64 -1.24 24.44
CA LYS A 148 2.50 -2.43 24.34
C LYS A 148 2.37 -3.06 22.97
N VAL A 149 3.49 -3.55 22.46
CA VAL A 149 3.55 -4.35 21.23
C VAL A 149 3.34 -5.81 21.60
N GLU A 150 2.24 -6.40 21.14
CA GLU A 150 1.84 -7.77 21.50
C GLU A 150 2.02 -8.78 20.37
N VAL A 151 2.50 -8.33 19.20
CA VAL A 151 2.76 -9.17 18.03
C VAL A 151 4.25 -9.19 17.71
N LEU A 152 4.68 -10.15 16.91
CA LEU A 152 6.01 -10.17 16.29
C LEU A 152 5.81 -10.20 14.76
N PRO A 153 6.69 -9.53 13.99
CA PRO A 153 6.65 -9.63 12.54
C PRO A 153 6.96 -11.07 12.08
N GLU A 154 6.52 -11.43 10.87
CA GLU A 154 6.99 -12.64 10.20
C GLU A 154 8.52 -12.64 10.10
N THR A 155 9.18 -13.81 10.22
CA THR A 155 10.65 -13.95 10.21
C THR A 155 11.35 -13.17 9.09
N ARG A 156 10.77 -13.12 7.89
CA ARG A 156 11.35 -12.42 6.72
C ARG A 156 11.13 -10.91 6.73
N SER A 157 10.17 -10.43 7.51
CA SER A 157 9.96 -9.00 7.78
C SER A 157 10.70 -8.54 9.04
N THR A 158 11.25 -9.46 9.84
CA THR A 158 11.93 -9.14 11.11
C THR A 158 13.32 -8.57 10.89
N HIS A 159 13.50 -7.32 11.30
CA HIS A 159 14.80 -6.64 11.27
C HIS A 159 15.86 -7.40 12.10
N PRO A 160 17.13 -7.48 11.65
CA PRO A 160 18.20 -8.19 12.38
C PRO A 160 18.40 -7.77 13.84
N CYS A 161 18.13 -6.50 14.18
CA CYS A 161 18.24 -6.02 15.56
C CYS A 161 17.25 -6.74 16.50
N LEU A 162 16.04 -7.06 16.03
CA LEU A 162 14.99 -7.77 16.78
C LEU A 162 15.35 -9.25 16.99
N ILE A 163 16.13 -9.83 16.08
CA ILE A 163 16.61 -11.22 16.18
C ILE A 163 17.70 -11.35 17.26
N ARG A 164 18.62 -10.37 17.33
CA ARG A 164 19.71 -10.35 18.32
C ARG A 164 19.21 -10.26 19.76
N THR A 165 18.06 -9.65 19.93
CA THR A 165 17.50 -9.25 21.22
C THR A 165 16.41 -10.18 21.70
N LYS A 166 16.51 -11.50 21.45
CA LYS A 166 15.67 -12.54 22.09
C LYS A 166 15.82 -12.60 23.64
N GLY A 167 16.09 -11.47 24.29
CA GLY A 167 16.14 -11.23 25.73
C GLY A 167 15.00 -10.30 26.20
N PRO A 168 14.95 -9.95 27.49
CA PRO A 168 13.75 -9.40 28.15
C PRO A 168 13.45 -7.91 27.91
N MET A 169 14.09 -7.27 26.93
CA MET A 169 13.85 -5.84 26.64
C MET A 169 12.75 -5.72 25.57
N PRO A 170 11.70 -4.91 25.77
CA PRO A 170 10.75 -4.62 24.71
C PRO A 170 11.50 -3.84 23.62
N LEU A 171 11.58 -4.39 22.40
CA LEU A 171 11.99 -3.60 21.25
C LEU A 171 10.75 -2.94 20.69
N GLU A 172 10.71 -1.63 20.83
CA GLU A 172 9.72 -0.80 20.20
C GLU A 172 9.98 -0.73 18.69
N PRO A 173 8.95 -0.76 17.84
CA PRO A 173 9.09 -0.45 16.44
C PRO A 173 9.74 0.91 16.27
N THR A 174 10.66 0.98 15.32
CA THR A 174 11.27 2.22 14.86
C THR A 174 10.99 2.39 13.38
N VAL A 175 11.13 3.61 12.88
CA VAL A 175 11.08 3.89 11.44
C VAL A 175 12.04 2.96 10.67
N LYS A 176 13.25 2.70 11.19
CA LYS A 176 14.23 1.83 10.55
C LYS A 176 13.76 0.37 10.46
N THR A 177 13.16 -0.17 11.52
CA THR A 177 12.62 -1.53 11.51
C THR A 177 11.43 -1.66 10.57
N GLU A 178 10.58 -0.64 10.47
CA GLU A 178 9.46 -0.63 9.52
C GLU A 178 9.94 -0.51 8.08
N LEU A 179 10.92 0.36 7.79
CA LEU A 179 11.52 0.50 6.47
C LEU A 179 12.15 -0.80 5.98
N PHE A 180 12.72 -1.61 6.88
CA PHE A 180 13.19 -2.95 6.55
C PHE A 180 12.04 -3.87 6.11
N SER A 181 10.95 -3.91 6.88
CA SER A 181 9.78 -4.72 6.55
C SER A 181 9.09 -4.23 5.27
N ILE A 182 9.06 -2.91 5.02
CA ILE A 182 8.62 -2.32 3.76
C ILE A 182 9.51 -2.81 2.61
N GLY A 183 10.83 -2.85 2.78
CA GLY A 183 11.76 -3.44 1.80
C GLY A 183 11.41 -4.89 1.45
N THR A 184 11.00 -5.69 2.45
CA THR A 184 10.51 -7.06 2.24
C THR A 184 9.22 -7.11 1.42
N VAL A 185 8.28 -6.19 1.65
CA VAL A 185 7.06 -6.05 0.84
C VAL A 185 7.38 -5.65 -0.60
N LEU A 186 8.27 -4.67 -0.80
CA LEU A 186 8.71 -4.23 -2.13
C LEU A 186 9.38 -5.37 -2.92
N TYR A 187 10.18 -6.20 -2.24
CA TYR A 187 10.79 -7.39 -2.83
C TYR A 187 9.73 -8.41 -3.28
N GLU A 188 8.75 -8.69 -2.42
CA GLU A 188 7.72 -9.66 -2.73
C GLU A 188 6.84 -9.21 -3.90
N MET A 189 6.45 -7.95 -3.96
CA MET A 189 5.74 -7.41 -5.13
C MET A 189 6.58 -7.51 -6.41
N SER A 190 7.91 -7.34 -6.30
CA SER A 190 8.81 -7.37 -7.45
C SER A 190 9.10 -8.78 -7.97
N THR A 191 8.96 -9.80 -7.12
CA THR A 191 9.38 -11.17 -7.43
C THR A 191 8.27 -12.19 -7.33
N ILE A 192 7.08 -11.78 -6.89
CA ILE A 192 5.99 -12.60 -6.36
C ILE A 192 6.37 -13.48 -5.16
N TYR A 193 7.65 -13.66 -4.81
CA TYR A 193 8.11 -14.54 -3.73
C TYR A 193 8.55 -13.79 -2.48
N LYS A 194 8.31 -14.40 -1.31
CA LYS A 194 8.95 -13.97 -0.06
C LYS A 194 10.49 -14.02 -0.21
N PRO A 195 11.26 -13.09 0.41
CA PRO A 195 12.72 -13.19 0.49
C PRO A 195 13.16 -14.58 0.97
N TYR A 196 14.09 -15.23 0.27
CA TYR A 196 14.54 -16.59 0.61
C TYR A 196 13.38 -17.58 0.81
N HIS A 197 12.39 -17.59 -0.09
CA HIS A 197 11.23 -18.50 -0.03
C HIS A 197 11.63 -19.99 -0.02
N ASP A 198 12.83 -20.31 -0.51
CA ASP A 198 13.42 -21.64 -0.58
C ASP A 198 14.16 -22.07 0.72
N LYS A 199 14.22 -21.19 1.73
CA LYS A 199 14.98 -21.42 2.97
C LYS A 199 14.09 -21.53 4.20
N GLY A 200 14.52 -22.31 5.18
CA GLY A 200 13.87 -22.37 6.50
C GLY A 200 14.15 -21.11 7.34
N ASP A 201 13.24 -20.78 8.25
CA ASP A 201 13.31 -19.55 9.06
C ASP A 201 14.61 -19.39 9.84
N SER A 202 15.15 -20.48 10.42
CA SER A 202 16.43 -20.44 11.13
C SER A 202 17.63 -20.11 10.23
N GLU A 203 17.58 -20.51 8.95
CA GLU A 203 18.61 -20.14 7.97
C GLU A 203 18.51 -18.66 7.59
N VAL A 204 17.27 -18.18 7.36
CA VAL A 204 17.00 -16.77 7.08
C VAL A 204 17.48 -15.87 8.22
N GLU A 205 17.15 -16.20 9.47
CA GLU A 205 17.63 -15.45 10.64
C GLU A 205 19.17 -15.34 10.64
N LYS A 206 19.88 -16.44 10.35
CA LYS A 206 21.36 -16.46 10.30
C LYS A 206 21.92 -15.61 9.15
N LEU A 207 21.25 -15.55 8.01
CA LEU A 207 21.64 -14.71 6.87
C LEU A 207 21.46 -13.23 7.22
N TYR A 208 20.30 -12.86 7.74
CA TYR A 208 19.98 -11.50 8.17
C TYR A 208 20.93 -11.00 9.27
N LEU A 209 21.26 -11.84 10.25
CA LEU A 209 22.26 -11.51 11.29
C LEU A 209 23.67 -11.26 10.74
N LYS A 210 23.99 -11.78 9.55
CA LYS A 210 25.25 -11.53 8.84
C LYS A 210 25.17 -10.33 7.88
N GLY A 211 24.01 -9.66 7.80
CA GLY A 211 23.76 -8.61 6.81
C GLY A 211 23.71 -9.14 5.37
N LEU A 212 23.37 -10.42 5.19
CA LEU A 212 23.21 -11.05 3.89
C LEU A 212 21.72 -11.06 3.52
N PHE A 213 21.41 -10.40 2.41
CA PHE A 213 20.07 -10.27 1.86
C PHE A 213 19.99 -10.87 0.46
N PRO A 214 18.78 -11.19 -0.05
CA PRO A 214 18.63 -11.65 -1.42
C PRO A 214 19.25 -10.68 -2.43
N ASP A 215 19.74 -11.24 -3.53
CA ASP A 215 20.16 -10.42 -4.68
C ASP A 215 18.93 -9.72 -5.28
N THR A 216 19.08 -8.43 -5.54
CA THR A 216 18.05 -7.58 -6.14
C THR A 216 18.47 -7.02 -7.49
N THR A 217 19.61 -7.48 -8.02
CA THR A 217 20.12 -7.09 -9.34
C THR A 217 19.06 -7.35 -10.42
N GLY A 218 18.73 -6.31 -11.20
CA GLY A 218 17.74 -6.40 -12.27
C GLY A 218 16.28 -6.25 -11.83
N LEU A 219 15.99 -6.14 -10.53
CA LEU A 219 14.64 -5.79 -10.06
C LEU A 219 14.39 -4.29 -10.26
N LEU A 220 13.15 -3.95 -10.63
CA LEU A 220 12.71 -2.56 -10.82
C LEU A 220 13.00 -1.68 -9.59
N LEU A 221 12.72 -2.20 -8.39
CA LEU A 221 12.93 -1.50 -7.12
C LEU A 221 14.22 -1.94 -6.41
N GLY A 222 15.17 -2.57 -7.13
CA GLY A 222 16.28 -3.31 -6.54
C GLY A 222 17.16 -2.48 -5.61
N ASP A 223 17.51 -1.26 -6.02
CA ASP A 223 18.32 -0.34 -5.20
C ASP A 223 17.56 0.15 -3.96
N ILE A 224 16.26 0.44 -4.11
CA ILE A 224 15.40 0.88 -3.00
C ILE A 224 15.29 -0.23 -1.96
N ILE A 225 15.03 -1.47 -2.39
CA ILE A 225 14.94 -2.65 -1.52
C ILE A 225 16.24 -2.84 -0.72
N GLN A 226 17.41 -2.74 -1.38
CA GLN A 226 18.70 -2.88 -0.69
C GLN A 226 18.95 -1.77 0.32
N LYS A 227 18.62 -0.52 -0.03
CA LYS A 227 18.74 0.62 0.89
C LYS A 227 17.83 0.46 2.12
N CYS A 228 16.63 -0.07 1.95
CA CYS A 228 15.75 -0.46 3.06
C CYS A 228 16.40 -1.49 3.98
N TRP A 229 16.92 -2.60 3.43
CA TRP A 229 17.53 -3.67 4.23
C TRP A 229 18.87 -3.31 4.86
N THR A 230 19.58 -2.34 4.31
CA THR A 230 20.90 -1.88 4.80
C THR A 230 20.84 -0.56 5.56
N GLU A 231 19.64 -0.17 6.02
CA GLU A 231 19.36 0.99 6.87
C GLU A 231 19.83 2.35 6.28
N LYS A 232 19.85 2.48 4.95
CA LYS A 232 20.33 3.68 4.25
C LYS A 232 19.34 4.84 4.21
N TYR A 233 18.07 4.58 4.50
CA TYR A 233 17.03 5.61 4.58
C TYR A 233 16.69 5.97 6.00
N ASN A 234 16.54 7.26 6.31
CA ASN A 234 16.16 7.75 7.64
C ASN A 234 14.65 7.77 7.86
N ASP A 235 13.90 8.04 6.81
CA ASP A 235 12.44 8.13 6.84
C ASP A 235 11.84 7.70 5.50
N THR A 236 10.51 7.62 5.47
CA THR A 236 9.73 7.23 4.30
C THR A 236 9.83 8.25 3.16
N LYS A 237 10.16 9.52 3.46
CA LYS A 237 10.28 10.59 2.44
C LYS A 237 11.49 10.33 1.55
N GLU A 238 12.63 9.97 2.12
CA GLU A 238 13.83 9.62 1.33
C GLU A 238 13.55 8.44 0.36
N VAL A 239 12.72 7.47 0.78
CA VAL A 239 12.30 6.36 -0.09
C VAL A 239 11.41 6.83 -1.24
N ILE A 240 10.46 7.72 -0.95
CA ILE A 240 9.57 8.33 -1.96
C ILE A 240 10.38 9.12 -2.98
N GLU A 241 11.37 9.89 -2.53
CA GLU A 241 12.25 10.68 -3.40
C GLU A 241 13.00 9.78 -4.39
N ASP A 242 13.54 8.64 -3.92
CA ASP A 242 14.19 7.64 -4.79
C ASP A 242 13.20 6.94 -5.73
N LEU A 243 11.98 6.65 -5.27
CA LEU A 243 10.92 6.08 -6.11
C LEU A 243 10.51 7.04 -7.26
N GLN A 244 10.47 8.34 -6.98
CA GLN A 244 10.19 9.37 -7.98
C GLN A 244 11.33 9.55 -9.01
N GLN A 245 12.58 9.21 -8.66
CA GLN A 245 13.65 9.16 -9.66
C GLN A 245 13.43 8.05 -10.70
N ILE A 246 12.80 6.94 -10.30
CA ILE A 246 12.45 5.83 -11.21
C ILE A 246 11.27 6.21 -12.13
N GLN A 247 10.29 6.94 -11.58
CA GLN A 247 9.10 7.40 -12.32
C GLN A 247 8.76 8.85 -11.94
N PRO A 248 9.28 9.83 -12.69
CA PRO A 248 8.94 11.22 -12.48
C PRO A 248 7.44 11.47 -12.65
N GLY A 249 6.85 12.28 -11.77
CA GLY A 249 5.41 12.60 -11.79
C GLY A 249 4.51 11.56 -11.13
N LEU A 250 5.07 10.53 -10.48
CA LEU A 250 4.29 9.65 -9.60
C LEU A 250 3.77 10.47 -8.41
N ASN A 251 2.44 10.53 -8.28
CA ASN A 251 1.77 11.36 -7.27
C ASN A 251 2.13 10.88 -5.85
N ASP A 252 2.91 11.69 -5.14
CA ASP A 252 3.33 11.48 -3.75
C ASP A 252 2.29 11.94 -2.72
N GLY A 253 1.13 12.42 -3.16
CA GLY A 253 0.08 12.95 -2.29
C GLY A 253 0.36 14.35 -1.77
N THR A 254 1.44 15.00 -2.20
CA THR A 254 1.58 16.45 -1.98
C THR A 254 0.65 17.14 -2.97
N GLU A 255 -0.49 17.63 -2.49
CA GLU A 255 -1.26 18.59 -3.28
C GLU A 255 -0.34 19.77 -3.58
N VAL A 256 -0.01 19.97 -4.86
CA VAL A 256 0.52 21.26 -5.31
C VAL A 256 -0.60 22.25 -4.99
N GLN A 257 -0.44 23.03 -3.91
CA GLN A 257 -1.26 24.20 -3.69
C GLN A 257 -1.08 25.10 -4.90
N GLY A 258 -1.98 24.94 -5.87
CA GLY A 258 -2.07 25.78 -7.04
C GLY A 258 -2.21 27.21 -6.56
N SER A 259 -1.16 27.98 -6.78
CA SER A 259 -1.18 29.44 -6.77
C SER A 259 -2.54 29.94 -7.27
N LYS A 260 -3.33 30.53 -6.37
CA LYS A 260 -4.50 31.32 -6.73
C LYS A 260 -4.02 32.57 -7.47
N TYR A 261 -3.71 32.43 -8.76
CA TYR A 261 -3.70 33.57 -9.66
C TYR A 261 -5.14 34.11 -9.74
N HIS A 262 -5.37 35.23 -9.06
CA HIS A 262 -6.57 36.04 -9.23
C HIS A 262 -6.51 36.70 -10.62
N GLY A 263 -7.00 35.99 -11.62
CA GLY A 263 -7.35 36.57 -12.92
C GLY A 263 -8.73 37.20 -12.83
N ASN A 264 -8.77 38.53 -12.71
CA ASN A 264 -9.98 39.33 -12.85
C ASN A 264 -10.64 39.07 -14.21
N HIS A 265 -11.85 38.51 -14.22
CA HIS A 265 -12.77 38.73 -15.33
C HIS A 265 -14.16 39.11 -14.82
N THR A 266 -14.45 40.38 -15.08
CA THR A 266 -15.71 41.09 -14.95
C THR A 266 -16.85 40.31 -15.62
N PHE A 267 -17.91 40.06 -14.85
CA PHE A 267 -19.21 39.66 -15.36
C PHE A 267 -19.75 40.76 -16.29
N ILE A 268 -19.97 40.45 -17.57
CA ILE A 268 -20.92 41.20 -18.42
C ILE A 268 -21.92 40.18 -18.96
N SER A 269 -23.12 40.27 -18.42
CA SER A 269 -24.35 39.71 -18.96
C SER A 269 -24.74 40.44 -20.26
N GLY A 270 -25.16 39.73 -21.30
CA GLY A 270 -25.81 40.36 -22.45
C GLY A 270 -26.06 39.39 -23.60
N LEU A 271 -27.33 39.23 -23.98
CA LEU A 271 -27.81 38.38 -25.07
C LEU A 271 -27.21 38.76 -26.44
N SER A 272 -26.96 37.75 -27.29
CA SER A 272 -27.55 37.72 -28.64
C SER A 272 -27.28 36.39 -29.36
N THR A 273 -28.37 35.72 -29.68
CA THR A 273 -28.53 34.77 -30.78
C THR A 273 -28.04 35.39 -32.09
N PHE A 274 -27.17 34.75 -32.87
CA PHE A 274 -27.16 34.81 -34.35
C PHE A 274 -26.16 33.79 -34.95
N ILE A 275 -26.74 32.75 -35.55
CA ILE A 275 -26.40 32.03 -36.80
C ILE A 275 -25.04 32.36 -37.46
N PHE A 276 -24.23 31.33 -37.76
CA PHE A 276 -23.61 31.12 -39.09
C PHE A 276 -23.19 29.65 -39.29
N LEU A 277 -23.98 28.93 -40.09
CA LEU A 277 -23.56 27.83 -40.97
C LEU A 277 -22.85 28.43 -42.21
N VAL A 278 -22.19 27.57 -43.01
CA VAL A 278 -21.43 27.83 -44.28
C VAL A 278 -19.91 27.89 -44.01
N SER A 279 -19.01 27.08 -44.58
CA SER A 279 -19.07 26.02 -45.58
C SER A 279 -17.76 25.22 -45.55
N ALA A 280 -17.84 23.89 -45.60
CA ALA A 280 -16.73 23.02 -45.96
C ALA A 280 -17.12 22.23 -47.22
N ALA A 281 -16.73 22.73 -48.40
CA ALA A 281 -16.67 21.96 -49.65
C ALA A 281 -16.02 22.80 -50.77
N LEU A 282 -14.79 22.44 -51.16
CA LEU A 282 -14.28 22.30 -52.54
C LEU A 282 -12.75 22.09 -52.44
N VAL A 283 -12.25 20.86 -52.49
CA VAL A 283 -11.83 20.12 -53.70
C VAL A 283 -10.58 20.72 -54.37
N ALA A 284 -9.44 20.06 -54.07
CA ALA A 284 -8.40 19.56 -54.96
C ALA A 284 -7.93 20.43 -56.15
N LYS A 285 -6.64 20.79 -56.13
CA LYS A 285 -5.65 20.40 -57.18
C LYS A 285 -4.25 20.94 -56.87
N GLN A 286 -3.25 20.23 -57.39
CA GLN A 286 -1.84 20.60 -57.62
C GLN A 286 -0.81 20.28 -56.53
N CYS A 287 -0.44 19.00 -56.46
CA CYS A 287 0.96 18.59 -56.29
C CYS A 287 1.26 17.47 -57.29
N MET A 288 1.81 17.80 -58.46
CA MET A 288 2.62 16.87 -59.25
C MET A 288 3.67 17.68 -60.02
N HIS A 289 4.94 17.46 -59.68
CA HIS A 289 6.09 17.79 -60.52
C HIS A 289 6.45 16.57 -61.40
N PRO A 290 7.17 16.78 -62.52
CA PRO A 290 7.32 15.81 -63.61
C PRO A 290 8.63 15.02 -63.52
N GLN A 291 8.63 13.76 -63.99
CA GLN A 291 9.79 13.07 -64.59
C GLN A 291 9.26 12.03 -65.59
N VAL A 292 9.49 12.17 -66.90
CA VAL A 292 10.65 11.76 -67.75
C VAL A 292 10.41 10.40 -68.43
N ALA A 293 10.67 10.42 -69.76
CA ALA A 293 10.75 9.35 -70.76
C ALA A 293 9.44 8.89 -71.41
#